data_AF-A0A831XK50-F1
#
_entry.id   AF-A0A831XK50-F1
#
_cell.length_a   1.000
_cell.length_b   1.000
_cell.length_c   1.000
_cell.angle_alpha   90.00
_cell.angle_beta   90.00
_cell.angle_gamma   90.00
#
_symmetry.space_group_name_H-M   'P 1'
#
loop_
_entity.id
_entity.type
_entity.pdbx_description
1 polymer ?
#
loop_
_entity_poly.entity_id
_entity_poly.type
_entity_poly.pdbx_seq_one_letter_code
_entity_poly.pdbx_strand_id
1 'polypeptide(L)'
;MRAGWGVDFPFISDNSSGDASMAVSAASQLAVNGGTPVRGPKKAWPDWPVFDARECDAVNEAVSSGLWWFGERVKRFEADYAAFQDAAHCVTCSSGTSALEIMLHALGIGHGDEVIVPAYTFIATASAVMWGRGDAGLRGCGRDVEPRF
;
A
#
# COMPACT_ATOMS: atom_id res chain seq x y z
N MET A 1 -35.69 -0.29 -0.34
CA MET A 1 -35.50 -0.21 -1.80
C MET A 1 -34.05 -0.58 -2.07
N ARG A 2 -33.83 -1.72 -2.73
CA ARG A 2 -32.52 -2.30 -3.03
C ARG A 2 -32.01 -1.74 -4.38
N ALA A 3 -30.78 -1.29 -4.41
CA ALA A 3 -29.91 -1.26 -5.59
C ALA A 3 -28.56 -1.82 -5.08
N GLY A 4 -27.97 -2.89 -5.58
CA GLY A 4 -27.97 -3.40 -6.95
C GLY A 4 -26.54 -3.43 -7.50
N TRP A 5 -25.55 -3.74 -6.68
CA TRP A 5 -24.17 -4.00 -7.11
C TRP A 5 -23.96 -5.51 -7.06
N GLY A 6 -24.19 -6.15 -8.20
CA GLY A 6 -23.93 -7.59 -8.38
C GLY A 6 -22.44 -7.85 -8.49
N VAL A 7 -21.81 -8.17 -7.37
CA VAL A 7 -20.55 -8.91 -7.32
C VAL A 7 -20.74 -10.06 -6.33
N ASP A 8 -21.21 -11.20 -6.86
CA ASP A 8 -21.27 -12.45 -6.11
C ASP A 8 -19.84 -12.91 -5.80
N PHE A 9 -19.37 -12.61 -4.59
CA PHE A 9 -18.19 -13.27 -4.03
C PHE A 9 -18.60 -14.68 -3.62
N PRO A 10 -18.01 -15.75 -4.18
CA PRO A 10 -18.31 -17.10 -3.75
C PRO A 10 -17.70 -17.32 -2.36
N PHE A 11 -18.55 -17.26 -1.35
CA PHE A 11 -18.30 -17.77 -0.01
C PHE A 11 -18.05 -19.28 -0.11
N ILE A 12 -16.87 -19.75 0.31
CA ILE A 12 -16.51 -21.18 0.35
C ILE A 12 -17.51 -21.91 1.25
N SER A 13 -18.44 -22.63 0.63
CA SER A 13 -19.39 -23.51 1.33
C SER A 13 -18.86 -24.94 1.33
N ASP A 14 -18.75 -25.47 2.54
CA ASP A 14 -18.84 -26.87 2.96
C ASP A 14 -18.20 -27.96 2.08
N ASN A 15 -17.05 -28.46 2.54
CA ASN A 15 -16.36 -29.59 1.94
C ASN A 15 -16.98 -30.89 2.45
N SER A 16 -18.04 -31.36 1.79
CA SER A 16 -18.52 -32.72 1.99
C SER A 16 -19.02 -33.35 0.69
N SER A 17 -18.51 -34.55 0.42
CA SER A 17 -19.04 -35.57 -0.50
C SER A 17 -18.61 -35.49 -1.98
N GLY A 18 -17.47 -36.13 -2.26
CA GLY A 18 -17.22 -37.02 -3.42
C GLY A 18 -17.57 -36.56 -4.83
N ASP A 19 -16.56 -36.13 -5.60
CA ASP A 19 -16.10 -36.92 -6.75
C ASP A 19 -14.66 -36.52 -7.11
N ALA A 20 -13.75 -37.48 -7.04
CA ALA A 20 -12.32 -37.27 -7.19
C ALA A 20 -11.93 -37.29 -8.68
N SER A 21 -12.29 -36.25 -9.44
CA SER A 21 -11.70 -36.01 -10.77
C SER A 21 -11.82 -34.55 -11.23
N MET A 22 -11.23 -33.63 -10.48
CA MET A 22 -10.74 -32.38 -11.04
C MET A 22 -9.24 -32.56 -11.22
N ALA A 23 -8.83 -32.79 -12.47
CA ALA A 23 -7.42 -32.88 -12.83
C ALA A 23 -6.73 -31.57 -12.44
N VAL A 24 -5.99 -31.61 -11.33
CA VAL A 24 -4.90 -30.66 -11.06
C VAL A 24 -3.96 -30.82 -12.24
N SER A 25 -3.99 -29.88 -13.18
CA SER A 25 -2.99 -29.80 -14.25
C SER A 25 -1.63 -29.90 -13.59
N ALA A 26 -0.88 -30.96 -13.93
CA ALA A 26 0.40 -31.27 -13.33
C ALA A 26 1.22 -29.98 -13.19
N ALA A 27 1.58 -29.63 -11.95
CA ALA A 27 2.33 -28.43 -11.66
C ALA A 27 3.58 -28.43 -12.55
N SER A 28 3.67 -27.45 -13.47
CA SER A 28 4.87 -27.27 -14.27
C SER A 28 6.05 -27.21 -13.33
N GLN A 29 7.10 -27.99 -13.60
CA GLN A 29 8.31 -28.05 -12.79
C GLN A 29 8.76 -26.62 -12.44
N LEU A 30 9.09 -26.37 -11.16
CA LEU A 30 9.53 -25.02 -10.76
C LEU A 30 10.80 -24.65 -11.53
N ALA A 31 10.92 -23.37 -11.88
CA ALA A 31 12.08 -22.87 -12.61
C ALA A 31 13.41 -23.18 -11.89
N VAL A 32 13.42 -23.13 -10.55
CA VAL A 32 14.59 -23.49 -9.72
C VAL A 32 14.97 -24.97 -9.83
N ASN A 33 14.00 -25.83 -10.16
CA ASN A 33 14.20 -27.27 -10.31
C ASN A 33 14.41 -27.67 -11.78
N GLY A 34 14.64 -26.72 -12.69
CA GLY A 34 14.86 -27.00 -14.12
C GLY A 34 13.62 -26.93 -15.01
N GLY A 35 12.48 -26.47 -14.48
CA GLY A 35 11.34 -26.12 -15.32
C GLY A 35 11.51 -24.79 -16.04
N THR A 36 10.60 -24.45 -16.96
CA THR A 36 10.69 -23.23 -17.76
C THR A 36 10.41 -21.99 -16.90
N PRO A 37 11.36 -21.03 -16.77
CA PRO A 37 11.12 -19.78 -16.06
C PRO A 37 10.00 -18.96 -16.72
N VAL A 38 9.10 -18.41 -15.91
CA VAL A 38 8.01 -17.51 -16.36
C VAL A 38 8.58 -16.30 -17.14
N ARG A 39 9.80 -15.87 -16.82
CA ARG A 39 10.58 -14.92 -17.61
C ARG A 39 11.82 -15.61 -18.17
N GLY A 40 11.78 -15.90 -19.47
CA GLY A 40 12.95 -16.41 -20.17
C GLY A 40 14.06 -15.36 -20.33
N PRO A 41 15.27 -15.76 -20.73
CA PRO A 41 16.45 -14.89 -20.82
C PRO A 41 16.31 -13.75 -21.84
N LYS A 42 15.34 -13.84 -22.76
CA LYS A 42 15.06 -12.82 -23.79
C LYS A 42 14.03 -11.76 -23.36
N LYS A 43 13.38 -11.91 -22.20
CA LYS A 43 12.38 -10.94 -21.72
C LYS A 43 13.04 -9.95 -20.78
N ALA A 44 13.46 -8.81 -21.33
CA ALA A 44 14.02 -7.71 -20.56
C ALA A 44 13.03 -7.20 -19.50
N TRP A 45 13.57 -6.67 -18.41
CA TRP A 45 12.78 -5.92 -17.44
C TRP A 45 12.34 -4.59 -18.07
N PRO A 46 11.12 -4.12 -17.78
CA PRO A 46 10.74 -2.77 -18.18
C PRO A 46 11.67 -1.77 -17.49
N ASP A 47 11.97 -0.69 -18.18
CA ASP A 47 12.72 0.42 -17.59
C ASP A 47 11.89 1.09 -16.49
N TRP A 48 12.57 1.49 -15.42
CA TRP A 48 11.96 2.16 -14.28
C TRP A 48 12.83 3.35 -13.85
N PRO A 49 12.24 4.52 -13.51
CA PRO A 49 10.81 4.84 -13.50
C PRO A 49 10.23 5.05 -14.91
N VAL A 50 8.92 4.84 -15.04
CA VAL A 50 8.17 5.16 -16.27
C VAL A 50 7.71 6.62 -16.18
N PHE A 51 8.08 7.43 -17.17
CA PHE A 51 7.63 8.82 -17.32
C PHE A 51 7.58 9.19 -18.81
N ASP A 52 6.80 10.20 -19.15
CA ASP A 52 6.72 10.76 -20.50
C ASP A 52 6.75 12.31 -20.47
N ALA A 53 6.41 12.95 -21.60
CA ALA A 53 6.43 14.40 -21.71
C ALA A 53 5.48 15.10 -20.71
N ARG A 54 4.40 14.42 -20.28
CA ARG A 54 3.41 14.98 -19.34
C ARG A 54 4.02 15.30 -17.99
N GLU A 55 4.86 14.42 -17.44
CA GLU A 55 5.54 14.68 -16.17
C GLU A 55 6.53 15.84 -16.32
N CYS A 56 7.31 15.88 -17.40
CA CYS A 56 8.25 16.97 -17.69
C CYS A 56 7.54 18.33 -17.81
N ASP A 57 6.45 18.39 -18.56
CA ASP A 57 5.67 19.60 -18.76
C ASP A 57 5.02 20.06 -17.46
N ALA A 58 4.46 19.14 -16.66
CA ALA A 58 3.85 19.47 -15.37
C ALA A 58 4.86 20.03 -14.37
N VAL A 59 6.08 19.47 -14.32
CA VAL A 59 7.17 19.98 -13.47
C VAL A 59 7.62 21.36 -13.94
N ASN A 60 7.84 21.54 -15.25
CA ASN A 60 8.22 22.85 -15.80
C ASN A 60 7.16 23.92 -15.50
N GLU A 61 5.88 23.59 -15.68
CA GLU A 61 4.76 24.49 -15.38
C GLU A 61 4.73 24.85 -13.88
N ALA A 62 4.94 23.88 -12.99
CA ALA A 62 5.02 24.13 -11.55
C ALA A 62 6.20 25.05 -11.19
N VAL A 63 7.38 24.80 -11.74
CA VAL A 63 8.58 25.62 -11.50
C VAL A 63 8.38 27.04 -12.02
N SER A 64 7.93 27.20 -13.26
CA SER A 64 7.69 28.52 -13.89
C SER A 64 6.57 29.30 -13.23
N SER A 65 5.60 28.64 -12.57
CA SER A 65 4.52 29.32 -11.84
C SER A 65 4.98 30.05 -10.57
N GLY A 66 6.15 29.67 -10.00
CA GLY A 66 6.66 30.22 -8.73
C GLY A 66 5.91 29.77 -7.47
N LEU A 67 4.89 28.91 -7.59
CA LEU A 67 4.10 28.38 -6.48
C LEU A 67 4.50 26.94 -6.15
N TRP A 68 5.47 26.78 -5.25
CA TRP A 68 6.16 25.48 -5.05
C TRP A 68 5.70 24.66 -3.85
N TRP A 69 4.97 25.26 -2.92
CA TRP A 69 4.70 24.67 -1.59
C TRP A 69 3.22 24.60 -1.25
N PHE A 70 2.42 25.51 -1.81
CA PHE A 70 0.97 25.53 -1.66
C PHE A 70 0.34 25.99 -2.97
N GLY A 71 -0.64 25.25 -3.47
CA GLY A 71 -1.26 25.60 -4.75
C GLY A 71 -2.40 24.69 -5.15
N GLU A 72 -3.16 25.17 -6.14
CA GLU A 72 -4.32 24.46 -6.69
C GLU A 72 -3.95 23.08 -7.25
N ARG A 73 -2.69 22.89 -7.70
CA ARG A 73 -2.20 21.59 -8.18
C ARG A 73 -2.27 20.50 -7.12
N VAL A 74 -1.92 20.83 -5.88
CA VAL A 74 -1.96 19.86 -4.76
C VAL A 74 -3.41 19.49 -4.45
N LYS A 75 -4.30 20.49 -4.36
CA LYS A 75 -5.74 20.25 -4.12
C LYS A 75 -6.37 19.40 -5.22
N ARG A 76 -6.04 19.68 -6.48
CA ARG A 76 -6.51 18.90 -7.62
C ARG A 76 -6.02 17.46 -7.52
N PHE A 77 -4.73 17.26 -7.24
CA PHE A 77 -4.18 15.92 -7.04
C PHE A 77 -4.87 15.18 -5.89
N GLU A 78 -5.11 15.83 -4.76
CA GLU A 78 -5.84 15.25 -3.63
C GLU A 78 -7.26 14.85 -4.01
N ALA A 79 -7.98 15.69 -4.75
CA ALA A 79 -9.33 15.38 -5.22
C ALA A 79 -9.34 14.19 -6.20
N ASP A 80 -8.46 14.21 -7.20
CA ASP A 80 -8.34 13.17 -8.21
C ASP A 80 -7.91 11.83 -7.57
N TYR A 81 -6.99 11.87 -6.61
CA TYR A 81 -6.49 10.69 -5.90
C TYR A 81 -7.51 10.13 -4.89
N ALA A 82 -8.26 10.99 -4.21
CA ALA A 82 -9.37 10.56 -3.34
C ALA A 82 -10.43 9.81 -4.15
N ALA A 83 -10.81 10.35 -5.31
CA ALA A 83 -11.74 9.70 -6.23
C ALA A 83 -11.18 8.38 -6.78
N PHE A 84 -9.89 8.32 -7.10
CA PHE A 84 -9.24 7.10 -7.57
C PHE A 84 -9.27 5.97 -6.53
N GLN A 85 -9.14 6.30 -5.24
CA GLN A 85 -9.15 5.33 -4.13
C GLN A 85 -10.53 5.07 -3.51
N ASP A 86 -11.60 5.69 -4.04
CA ASP A 86 -12.95 5.68 -3.45
C ASP A 86 -12.96 6.15 -1.97
N ALA A 87 -12.14 7.16 -1.67
CA ALA A 87 -12.02 7.75 -0.34
C ALA A 87 -12.71 9.11 -0.26
N ALA A 88 -13.25 9.46 0.92
CA ALA A 88 -13.88 10.76 1.14
C ALA A 88 -12.87 11.92 1.11
N HIS A 89 -11.64 11.67 1.54
CA HIS A 89 -10.59 12.67 1.68
C HIS A 89 -9.21 12.09 1.33
N CYS A 90 -8.32 12.93 0.80
CA CYS A 90 -6.91 12.64 0.60
C CYS A 90 -6.09 13.81 1.15
N VAL A 91 -4.98 13.49 1.82
CA VAL A 91 -4.01 14.48 2.31
C VAL A 91 -2.63 14.08 1.79
N THR A 92 -2.02 14.96 1.02
CA THR A 92 -0.68 14.76 0.49
C THR A 92 0.38 14.90 1.58
N CYS A 93 1.36 14.02 1.52
CA CYS A 93 2.48 13.96 2.46
C CYS A 93 3.80 13.90 1.69
N SER A 94 4.90 14.25 2.35
CA SER A 94 6.25 14.17 1.76
C SER A 94 6.70 12.73 1.45
N SER A 95 6.21 11.76 2.22
CA SER A 95 6.55 10.34 2.06
C SER A 95 5.46 9.44 2.67
N GLY A 96 5.49 8.15 2.31
CA GLY A 96 4.60 7.15 2.91
C GLY A 96 4.83 6.95 4.40
N THR A 97 6.08 7.07 4.89
CA THR A 97 6.39 6.98 6.32
C THR A 97 5.74 8.12 7.10
N SER A 98 5.89 9.35 6.61
CA SER A 98 5.27 10.53 7.25
C SER A 98 3.74 10.46 7.21
N ALA A 99 3.16 9.89 6.14
CA ALA A 99 1.72 9.66 6.08
C ALA A 99 1.23 8.70 7.18
N LEU A 100 1.97 7.62 7.44
CA LEU A 100 1.66 6.68 8.53
C LEU A 100 1.79 7.35 9.91
N GLU A 101 2.85 8.12 10.14
CA GLU A 101 3.04 8.87 11.38
C GLU A 101 1.86 9.83 11.62
N ILE A 102 1.54 10.68 10.64
CA ILE A 102 0.44 11.66 10.72
C ILE A 102 -0.88 10.96 11.01
N MET A 103 -1.15 9.82 10.36
CA MET A 103 -2.36 9.04 10.59
C MET A 103 -2.44 8.50 12.03
N LEU A 104 -1.37 7.89 12.54
CA LEU A 104 -1.32 7.38 13.91
C LEU A 104 -1.50 8.52 14.93
N HIS A 105 -0.88 9.66 14.67
CA HIS A 105 -1.05 10.88 15.47
C HIS A 105 -2.50 11.38 15.45
N ALA A 106 -3.14 11.41 14.28
CA ALA A 106 -4.54 11.83 14.13
C ALA A 106 -5.52 10.88 14.83
N LEU A 107 -5.20 9.58 14.89
CA LEU A 107 -5.96 8.58 15.64
C LEU A 107 -5.73 8.67 17.16
N GLY A 108 -4.77 9.48 17.62
CA GLY A 108 -4.48 9.64 19.04
C GLY A 108 -3.68 8.50 19.66
N ILE A 109 -3.08 7.63 18.84
CA ILE A 109 -2.26 6.50 19.30
C ILE A 109 -1.01 7.04 20.00
N GLY A 110 -0.70 6.48 21.16
CA GLY A 110 0.42 6.90 21.98
C GLY A 110 1.05 5.77 22.80
N HIS A 111 1.77 6.16 23.86
CA HIS A 111 2.48 5.22 24.71
C HIS A 111 1.51 4.28 25.43
N GLY A 112 1.76 2.98 25.32
CA GLY A 112 0.94 1.94 25.96
C GLY A 112 -0.19 1.40 25.07
N ASP A 113 -0.39 1.97 23.88
CA ASP A 113 -1.31 1.42 22.89
C ASP A 113 -0.61 0.32 22.06
N GLU A 114 -1.33 -0.77 21.81
CA GLU A 114 -0.86 -1.87 20.96
C GLU A 114 -1.28 -1.63 19.50
N VAL A 115 -0.32 -1.71 18.57
CA VAL A 115 -0.59 -1.63 17.13
C VAL A 115 -0.10 -2.90 16.45
N ILE A 116 -1.02 -3.62 15.81
CA ILE A 116 -0.72 -4.87 15.10
C ILE A 116 -0.13 -4.53 13.73
N VAL A 117 1.05 -5.07 13.44
CA VAL A 117 1.72 -4.96 12.13
C VAL A 117 2.12 -6.35 11.61
N PRO A 118 2.06 -6.59 10.30
CA PRO A 118 2.52 -7.86 9.72
C PRO A 118 4.02 -8.04 9.92
N ALA A 119 4.46 -9.26 10.25
CA ALA A 119 5.89 -9.57 10.43
C ALA A 119 6.72 -9.44 9.14
N TYR A 120 6.09 -9.56 7.97
CA TYR A 120 6.73 -9.43 6.67
C TYR A 120 6.21 -8.19 5.94
N THR A 121 6.93 -7.08 6.08
CA THR A 121 6.56 -5.77 5.54
C THR A 121 7.78 -4.86 5.46
N PHE A 122 7.63 -3.66 4.88
CA PHE A 122 8.66 -2.63 4.90
C PHE A 122 8.74 -1.95 6.28
N ILE A 123 9.97 -1.68 6.74
CA ILE A 123 10.28 -1.20 8.10
C ILE A 123 9.52 0.08 8.50
N ALA A 124 9.16 0.93 7.54
CA ALA A 124 8.40 2.16 7.81
C ALA A 124 7.09 1.90 8.56
N THR A 125 6.44 0.75 8.33
CA THR A 125 5.20 0.38 9.02
C THR A 125 5.39 0.20 10.53
N ALA A 126 6.50 -0.40 10.97
CA ALA A 126 6.81 -0.55 12.39
C ALA A 126 7.45 0.73 12.97
N SER A 127 8.34 1.39 12.21
CA SER A 127 8.99 2.62 12.66
C SER A 127 8.00 3.76 12.93
N ALA A 128 6.95 3.89 12.11
CA ALA A 128 5.92 4.91 12.32
C ALA A 128 5.19 4.73 13.67
N VAL A 129 4.96 3.48 14.08
CA VAL A 129 4.39 3.16 15.41
C VAL A 129 5.36 3.52 16.52
N MET A 130 6.65 3.19 16.36
CA MET A 130 7.65 3.49 17.38
C MET A 130 7.92 4.99 17.56
N TRP A 131 7.80 5.78 16.50
CA TRP A 131 8.02 7.23 16.52
C TRP A 131 6.76 8.03 16.87
N GLY A 132 5.58 7.42 16.78
CA GLY A 132 4.30 7.99 17.21
C GLY A 132 4.37 8.45 18.67
N ARG A 133 4.55 9.76 18.84
CA ARG A 133 4.72 10.53 20.11
C ARG A 133 6.07 10.30 20.81
N GLY A 134 6.99 11.24 20.59
CA GLY A 134 8.16 11.48 21.46
C GLY A 134 7.96 12.62 22.48
N ASP A 135 6.76 13.19 22.58
CA ASP A 135 6.47 14.36 23.42
C ASP A 135 5.81 13.98 24.76
N ALA A 136 6.61 13.46 25.68
CA ALA A 136 6.59 13.72 27.14
C ALA A 136 7.34 12.62 27.90
N GLY A 137 8.68 12.62 27.81
CA GLY A 137 9.54 11.92 28.76
C GLY A 137 10.01 10.53 28.32
N LEU A 138 11.18 10.49 27.68
CA LEU A 138 12.21 9.43 27.78
C LEU A 138 11.74 8.03 28.19
N ARG A 139 10.82 7.42 27.45
CA ARG A 139 10.62 5.97 27.39
C ARG A 139 10.10 5.63 26.00
N GLY A 140 10.99 5.26 25.10
CA GLY A 140 10.59 4.81 23.77
C GLY A 140 9.53 3.71 23.85
N CYS A 141 8.54 3.78 22.96
CA CYS A 141 7.49 2.78 22.73
C CYS A 141 8.03 1.46 22.15
N GLY A 142 9.23 1.04 22.56
CA GLY A 142 9.96 -0.08 21.97
C GLY A 142 9.65 -1.45 22.56
N ARG A 143 8.53 -1.63 23.28
CA ARG A 143 8.25 -2.92 23.94
C ARG A 143 7.17 -3.78 23.30
N ASP A 144 6.16 -3.21 22.65
CA ASP A 144 4.95 -4.00 22.32
C ASP A 144 4.50 -3.84 20.85
N VAL A 145 5.45 -3.81 19.91
CA VAL A 145 5.15 -4.12 18.49
C VAL A 145 5.27 -5.64 18.33
N GLU A 146 4.28 -6.38 18.81
CA GLU A 146 4.27 -7.84 18.68
C GLU A 146 3.56 -8.26 17.38
N PRO A 147 4.24 -9.00 16.48
CA PRO A 147 3.54 -9.72 15.43
C PRO A 147 2.76 -10.86 16.07
N ARG A 148 1.44 -10.71 16.25
CA ARG A 148 0.57 -11.83 16.62
C ARG A 148 0.33 -12.72 15.41
N PHE A 149 0.71 -14.00 15.55
CA PHE A 149 0.42 -15.08 14.60
C PHE A 149 -0.95 -15.71 14.87
#